data_AF-A0A7X4EIN4-F1
#
_entry.id   AF-A0A7X4EIN4-F1
#
_cell.length_a   1.000
_cell.length_b   1.000
_cell.length_c   1.000
_cell.angle_alpha   90.00
_cell.angle_beta   90.00
_cell.angle_gamma   90.00
#
_symmetry.space_group_name_H-M   'P 1'
#
loop_
_entity.id
_entity.type
_entity.pdbx_description
1 polymer ?
#
loop_
_entity_poly.entity_id
_entity_poly.type
_entity_poly.pdbx_seq_one_letter_code
_entity_poly.pdbx_strand_id
1 'polypeptide(L)'
;MSAIFERHADKLDEHVEALEARPDQVGAIFAMGGQRFGLDLFDSPSTFAAFFPKLIRSYAVDTLRRRRGHTASVSDPAHSFVQAVIDGRYDDHPAVGLGRDVGIVGAGMVAGALVHDDTVVHLTAFSEPGRHRERPESTDYAPYRSRRDSLRRRYAG
;
A
#
# COMPACT_ATOMS: atom_id res chain seq x y z
N MET A 1 0.52 -5.39 -21.53
CA MET A 1 -0.82 -4.99 -21.04
C MET A 1 -1.83 -5.99 -21.60
N SER A 2 -2.43 -6.80 -20.73
CA SER A 2 -3.25 -7.97 -21.12
C SER A 2 -4.73 -7.60 -21.26
N ALA A 3 -5.40 -8.14 -22.29
CA ALA A 3 -6.80 -7.94 -22.72
C ALA A 3 -7.90 -8.11 -21.63
N ILE A 4 -7.54 -8.54 -20.42
CA ILE A 4 -8.40 -8.46 -19.23
C ILE A 4 -8.65 -6.99 -18.80
N PHE A 5 -7.74 -6.07 -19.14
CA PHE A 5 -7.82 -4.64 -18.82
C PHE A 5 -9.01 -3.94 -19.50
N GLU A 6 -9.17 -4.10 -20.82
CA GLU A 6 -10.15 -3.31 -21.59
C GLU A 6 -11.60 -3.66 -21.26
N ARG A 7 -11.89 -4.92 -20.89
CA ARG A 7 -13.29 -5.35 -20.68
C ARG A 7 -13.87 -4.98 -19.32
N HIS A 8 -13.03 -4.52 -18.38
CA HIS A 8 -13.43 -4.18 -17.01
C HIS A 8 -12.96 -2.79 -16.55
N ALA A 9 -12.11 -2.10 -17.33
CA ALA A 9 -11.63 -0.75 -17.00
C ALA A 9 -12.77 0.25 -16.91
N ASP A 10 -13.68 0.30 -17.89
CA ASP A 10 -14.73 1.32 -17.92
C ASP A 10 -15.70 1.23 -16.72
N LYS A 11 -16.05 0.00 -16.31
CA LYS A 11 -16.91 -0.24 -15.13
C LYS A 11 -16.17 -0.02 -13.81
N LEU A 12 -14.86 -0.21 -13.80
CA LEU A 12 -14.04 0.06 -12.63
C LEU A 12 -13.86 1.57 -12.45
N ASP A 13 -13.63 2.29 -13.56
CA ASP A 13 -13.44 3.73 -13.60
C ASP A 13 -14.70 4.46 -13.10
N GLU A 14 -15.90 4.04 -13.51
CA GLU A 14 -17.17 4.60 -13.00
C GLU A 14 -17.33 4.45 -11.46
N HIS A 15 -16.92 3.30 -10.90
CA HIS A 15 -16.98 3.08 -9.45
C HIS A 15 -15.84 3.77 -8.68
N VAL A 16 -14.67 3.91 -9.31
CA VAL A 16 -13.50 4.60 -8.76
C VAL A 16 -13.74 6.11 -8.70
N GLU A 17 -14.32 6.68 -9.76
CA GLU A 17 -14.62 8.11 -9.87
C GLU A 17 -15.73 8.56 -8.91
N ALA A 18 -16.60 7.66 -8.48
CA ALA A 18 -17.62 7.95 -7.47
C ALA A 18 -17.07 8.09 -6.04
N LEU A 19 -15.80 7.75 -5.80
CA LEU A 19 -15.17 7.85 -4.48
C LEU A 19 -14.41 9.18 -4.37
N GLU A 20 -14.90 10.04 -3.49
CA GLU A 20 -14.26 11.32 -3.20
C GLU A 20 -13.50 11.27 -1.87
N ALA A 21 -12.34 11.94 -1.84
CA ALA A 21 -11.63 12.19 -0.60
C ALA A 21 -12.48 13.09 0.30
N ARG A 22 -12.58 12.76 1.58
CA ARG A 22 -13.31 13.58 2.55
C ARG A 22 -12.51 14.85 2.89
N PRO A 23 -13.18 15.94 3.32
CA PRO A 23 -12.49 17.08 3.91
C PRO A 23 -11.52 16.63 5.01
N ASP A 24 -10.33 17.24 5.04
CA ASP A 24 -9.24 16.96 5.99
C ASP A 24 -8.69 15.52 5.98
N GLN A 25 -9.09 14.69 5.00
CA GLN A 25 -8.56 13.35 4.84
C GLN A 25 -7.13 13.42 4.28
N VAL A 26 -6.19 12.84 5.01
CA VAL A 26 -4.77 12.77 4.64
C VAL A 26 -4.32 11.39 4.17
N GLY A 27 -5.18 10.38 4.31
CA GLY A 27 -4.82 9.01 3.98
C GLY A 27 -6.01 8.06 3.96
N ALA A 28 -5.73 6.82 3.57
CA ALA A 28 -6.72 5.75 3.55
C ALA A 28 -6.06 4.38 3.75
N ILE A 29 -6.86 3.44 4.25
CA ILE A 29 -6.55 2.02 4.29
C ILE A 29 -7.40 1.33 3.24
N PHE A 30 -6.77 0.50 2.42
CA PHE A 30 -7.39 -0.24 1.34
C PHE A 30 -7.38 -1.73 1.67
N ALA A 31 -8.57 -2.28 1.90
CA ALA A 31 -8.73 -3.71 2.16
C ALA A 31 -8.96 -4.47 0.85
N MET A 32 -8.09 -5.43 0.56
CA MET A 32 -8.11 -6.25 -0.65
C MET A 32 -8.46 -7.69 -0.28
N GLY A 33 -9.68 -8.11 -0.62
CA GLY A 33 -10.16 -9.47 -0.35
C GLY A 33 -10.22 -9.86 1.13
N GLY A 34 -10.37 -8.87 2.04
CA GLY A 34 -10.56 -9.08 3.49
C GLY A 34 -9.33 -9.59 4.26
N GLN A 35 -8.21 -9.87 3.58
CA GLN A 35 -7.02 -10.45 4.21
C GLN A 35 -5.73 -9.66 3.95
N ARG A 36 -5.71 -8.76 2.96
CA ARG A 36 -4.56 -7.90 2.69
C ARG A 36 -4.97 -6.44 2.80
N PHE A 37 -4.03 -5.65 3.29
CA PHE A 37 -4.19 -4.23 3.55
C PHE A 37 -3.08 -3.45 2.84
N GLY A 38 -3.47 -2.35 2.24
CA GLY A 38 -2.57 -1.27 1.88
C GLY A 38 -2.95 0.00 2.64
N LEU A 39 -1.99 0.88 2.85
CA LEU A 39 -2.21 2.19 3.45
C LEU A 39 -1.35 3.21 2.71
N ASP A 40 -1.94 4.37 2.45
CA ASP A 40 -1.22 5.55 1.98
C ASP A 40 -1.63 6.76 2.84
N LEU A 41 -0.63 7.51 3.31
CA LEU A 41 -0.76 8.70 4.14
C LEU A 41 0.11 9.81 3.57
N PHE A 42 -0.41 11.04 3.52
CA PHE A 42 0.29 12.23 3.03
C PHE A 42 0.30 13.32 4.12
N ASP A 43 1.18 14.29 3.95
CA ASP A 43 1.29 15.46 4.85
C ASP A 43 0.11 16.45 4.75
N SER A 44 -0.67 16.38 3.67
CA SER A 44 -1.67 17.40 3.35
C SER A 44 -2.93 16.80 2.69
N PRO A 45 -4.13 17.28 3.06
CA PRO A 45 -5.38 16.82 2.47
C PRO A 45 -5.47 17.07 0.95
N SER A 46 -4.91 18.20 0.49
CA SER A 46 -4.88 18.55 -0.93
C SER A 46 -4.06 17.56 -1.76
N THR A 47 -2.91 17.14 -1.24
CA THR A 47 -2.07 16.12 -1.89
C THR A 47 -2.78 14.78 -1.90
N PHE A 48 -3.32 14.33 -0.77
CA PHE A 48 -4.09 13.09 -0.73
C PHE A 48 -5.24 13.11 -1.73
N ALA A 49 -6.07 14.17 -1.75
CA ALA A 49 -7.19 14.31 -2.68
C ALA A 49 -6.75 14.24 -4.15
N ALA A 50 -5.62 14.87 -4.49
CA ALA A 50 -5.07 14.82 -5.85
C ALA A 50 -4.59 13.43 -6.28
N PHE A 51 -4.09 12.62 -5.32
CA PHE A 51 -3.64 11.25 -5.58
C PHE A 51 -4.75 10.20 -5.43
N PHE A 52 -5.83 10.50 -4.71
CA PHE A 52 -6.85 9.53 -4.32
C PHE A 52 -7.43 8.72 -5.49
N PRO A 53 -7.83 9.32 -6.64
CA PRO A 53 -8.33 8.55 -7.78
C PRO A 53 -7.30 7.56 -8.34
N LYS A 54 -6.01 7.95 -8.35
CA LYS A 54 -4.92 7.08 -8.81
C LYS A 54 -4.67 5.92 -7.83
N LEU A 55 -4.77 6.19 -6.53
CA LEU A 55 -4.63 5.17 -5.48
C LEU A 55 -5.74 4.13 -5.60
N ILE A 56 -7.01 4.56 -5.67
CA ILE A 56 -8.14 3.63 -5.81
C ILE A 56 -7.96 2.76 -7.06
N ARG A 57 -7.60 3.35 -8.20
CA ARG A 57 -7.32 2.58 -9.43
C ARG A 57 -6.20 1.55 -9.22
N SER A 58 -5.12 1.93 -8.55
CA SER A 58 -4.00 1.02 -8.24
C SER A 58 -4.43 -0.18 -7.40
N TYR A 59 -5.15 0.06 -6.30
CA TYR A 59 -5.65 -0.98 -5.40
C TYR A 59 -6.74 -1.86 -6.03
N ALA A 60 -7.60 -1.27 -6.86
CA ALA A 60 -8.64 -2.00 -7.58
C ALA A 60 -8.03 -2.98 -8.60
N VAL A 61 -6.99 -2.56 -9.33
CA VAL A 61 -6.26 -3.44 -10.26
C VAL A 61 -5.61 -4.61 -9.52
N ASP A 62 -5.00 -4.40 -8.34
CA ASP A 62 -4.44 -5.52 -7.56
C ASP A 62 -5.52 -6.49 -7.07
N THR A 63 -6.70 -5.98 -6.73
CA THR A 63 -7.84 -6.80 -6.31
C THR A 63 -8.37 -7.67 -7.45
N LEU A 64 -8.48 -7.14 -8.68
CA LEU A 64 -8.98 -7.87 -9.85
C LEU A 64 -8.12 -9.07 -10.25
N ARG A 65 -6.82 -9.07 -9.89
CA ARG A 65 -5.91 -10.18 -10.17
C ARG A 65 -6.16 -11.41 -9.28
N ARG A 66 -7.12 -11.36 -8.36
CA ARG A 66 -7.25 -12.35 -7.28
C ARG A 66 -8.63 -12.98 -7.22
N ARG A 67 -8.68 -14.27 -6.86
CA ARG A 67 -9.94 -14.99 -6.65
C ARG A 67 -10.70 -14.35 -5.50
N ARG A 68 -12.00 -14.12 -5.70
CA ARG A 68 -12.91 -13.55 -4.69
C ARG A 68 -12.88 -14.40 -3.42
N GLY A 69 -12.36 -13.82 -2.34
CA GLY A 69 -12.50 -14.32 -0.98
C GLY A 69 -13.79 -13.83 -0.33
N HIS A 70 -14.17 -14.44 0.79
CA HIS A 70 -15.34 -14.02 1.57
C HIS A 70 -15.13 -12.62 2.18
N THR A 71 -16.18 -11.82 2.22
CA THR A 71 -16.23 -10.55 2.94
C THR A 71 -16.24 -10.81 4.45
N ALA A 72 -15.06 -10.91 5.06
CA ALA A 72 -14.90 -10.91 6.51
C ALA A 72 -15.01 -9.49 7.08
N SER A 73 -15.29 -9.37 8.38
CA SER A 73 -15.17 -8.09 9.09
C SER A 73 -13.76 -7.52 8.94
N VAL A 74 -13.66 -6.28 8.48
CA VAL A 74 -12.39 -5.64 8.09
C VAL A 74 -11.81 -4.79 9.23
N SER A 75 -12.62 -4.41 10.23
CA SER A 75 -12.24 -3.38 11.22
C SER A 75 -11.09 -3.82 12.13
N ASP A 76 -11.19 -5.00 12.77
CA ASP A 76 -10.14 -5.48 13.68
C ASP A 76 -8.82 -5.76 12.94
N PRO A 77 -8.80 -6.47 11.78
CA PRO A 77 -7.55 -6.71 11.07
C PRO A 77 -6.92 -5.43 10.50
N ALA A 78 -7.73 -4.44 10.09
CA ALA A 78 -7.21 -3.13 9.68
C ALA A 78 -6.56 -2.39 10.85
N HIS A 79 -7.15 -2.45 12.05
CA HIS A 79 -6.56 -1.89 13.26
C HIS A 79 -5.23 -2.56 13.60
N SER A 80 -5.17 -3.89 13.58
CA SER A 80 -3.93 -4.63 13.80
C SER A 80 -2.86 -4.28 12.77
N PHE A 81 -3.24 -4.09 11.50
CA PHE A 81 -2.32 -3.66 10.46
C PHE A 81 -1.73 -2.28 10.74
N VAL A 82 -2.55 -1.30 11.13
CA VAL A 82 -2.08 0.04 11.49
C VAL A 82 -1.16 0.00 12.71
N GLN A 83 -1.55 -0.73 13.76
CA GLN A 83 -0.72 -0.88 14.97
C GLN A 83 0.65 -1.46 14.61
N ALA A 84 0.68 -2.43 13.72
CA ALA A 84 1.91 -3.08 13.35
C ALA A 84 2.81 -2.18 12.44
N VAL A 85 2.24 -1.16 11.76
CA VAL A 85 3.00 -0.06 11.14
C VAL A 85 3.58 0.89 12.20
N ILE A 86 2.78 1.25 13.22
CA ILE A 86 3.21 2.12 14.34
C ILE A 86 4.35 1.49 15.14
N ASP A 87 4.23 0.20 15.44
CA ASP A 87 5.23 -0.58 16.20
C ASP A 87 6.42 -1.05 15.34
N GLY A 88 6.38 -0.73 14.04
CA GLY A 88 7.38 -1.17 13.07
C GLY A 88 8.78 -0.64 13.43
N ARG A 89 9.78 -1.51 13.27
CA ARG A 89 11.18 -1.07 13.33
C ARG A 89 11.50 -0.32 12.05
N TYR A 90 12.17 0.81 12.17
CA TYR A 90 12.52 1.63 11.04
C TYR A 90 14.02 1.88 10.94
N ASP A 91 14.45 2.14 9.71
CA ASP A 91 15.74 2.69 9.34
C ASP A 91 15.51 3.89 8.43
N ASP A 92 16.46 4.83 8.41
CA ASP A 92 16.40 6.00 7.55
C ASP A 92 17.73 6.23 6.83
N HIS A 93 17.63 6.76 5.61
CA HIS A 93 18.78 7.05 4.77
C HIS A 93 18.57 8.37 4.04
N PRO A 94 19.62 9.14 3.73
CA PRO A 94 19.51 10.27 2.82
C PRO A 94 18.89 9.82 1.49
N ALA A 95 17.85 10.55 1.06
CA ALA A 95 17.25 10.33 -0.24
C ALA A 95 18.22 10.79 -1.34
N VAL A 96 18.01 10.33 -2.59
CA VAL A 96 18.75 10.85 -3.75
C VAL A 96 18.44 12.34 -3.97
N GLY A 97 17.24 12.77 -3.59
CA GLY A 97 16.79 14.16 -3.61
C GLY A 97 16.77 14.78 -2.22
N LEU A 98 15.77 15.64 -1.97
CA LEU A 98 15.56 16.24 -0.67
C LEU A 98 15.00 15.23 0.33
N GLY A 99 15.43 15.36 1.60
CA GLY A 99 14.91 14.57 2.70
C GLY A 99 15.56 13.20 2.87
N ARG A 100 14.79 12.27 3.45
CA ARG A 100 15.22 10.94 3.84
C ARG A 100 14.20 9.90 3.39
N ASP A 101 14.71 8.76 2.92
CA ASP A 101 13.92 7.57 2.69
C ASP A 101 13.95 6.70 3.96
N VAL A 102 12.78 6.39 4.50
CA VAL A 102 12.60 5.56 5.69
C VAL A 102 12.05 4.21 5.27
N GLY A 103 12.73 3.12 5.64
CA GLY A 103 12.22 1.75 5.53
C GLY A 103 11.63 1.31 6.87
N ILE A 104 10.47 0.62 6.84
CA ILE A 104 9.81 0.14 8.06
C ILE A 104 9.45 -1.34 7.87
N VAL A 105 9.77 -2.17 8.87
CA VAL A 105 9.43 -3.59 8.90
C VAL A 105 8.78 -3.91 10.25
N GLY A 106 7.67 -4.64 10.20
CA GLY A 106 6.98 -5.13 11.39
C GLY A 106 6.31 -6.47 11.13
N ALA A 107 5.46 -6.89 12.06
CA ALA A 107 4.84 -8.21 12.04
C ALA A 107 3.91 -8.42 10.82
N GLY A 108 4.43 -9.05 9.77
CA GLY A 108 3.66 -9.35 8.56
C GLY A 108 3.31 -8.10 7.75
N MET A 109 4.10 -7.04 7.85
CA MET A 109 4.00 -5.88 6.98
C MET A 109 5.35 -5.27 6.66
N VAL A 110 5.35 -4.47 5.62
CA VAL A 110 6.46 -3.62 5.22
C VAL A 110 5.91 -2.28 4.80
N ALA A 111 6.60 -1.22 5.18
CA ALA A 111 6.24 0.14 4.85
C ALA A 111 7.48 0.95 4.47
N GLY A 112 7.24 2.09 3.83
CA GLY A 112 8.27 3.08 3.56
C GLY A 112 7.68 4.48 3.66
N ALA A 113 8.53 5.44 3.99
CA ALA A 113 8.14 6.83 4.07
C ALA A 113 9.19 7.76 3.47
N LEU A 114 8.74 8.87 2.92
CA LEU A 114 9.56 10.02 2.56
C LEU A 114 9.44 11.05 3.68
N VAL A 115 10.57 11.47 4.25
CA VAL A 115 10.62 12.45 5.34
C VAL A 115 11.43 13.66 4.92
N HIS A 116 10.88 14.86 5.11
CA HIS A 116 11.54 16.13 4.85
C HIS A 116 11.29 17.08 6.02
N ASP A 117 12.33 17.73 6.55
CA ASP A 117 12.25 18.63 7.72
C ASP A 117 11.40 18.04 8.86
N ASP A 118 11.72 16.80 9.24
CA ASP A 118 11.04 16.01 10.28
C ASP A 118 9.51 15.80 10.07
N THR A 119 9.03 16.05 8.86
CA THR A 119 7.65 15.80 8.45
C THR A 119 7.59 14.58 7.52
N VAL A 120 6.67 13.65 7.81
CA VAL A 120 6.36 12.53 6.90
C VAL A 120 5.54 13.08 5.73
N VAL A 121 6.18 13.24 4.58
CA VAL A 121 5.56 13.76 3.34
C VAL A 121 4.61 12.72 2.75
N HIS A 122 5.06 11.47 2.71
CA HIS A 122 4.26 10.33 2.27
C HIS A 122 4.71 9.08 3.02
N LEU A 123 3.76 8.28 3.48
CA LEU A 123 3.99 6.94 4.02
C LEU A 123 3.09 5.96 3.30
N THR A 124 3.67 4.84 2.87
CA THR A 124 2.96 3.75 2.23
C THR A 124 3.28 2.43 2.93
N ALA A 125 2.26 1.62 3.20
CA ALA A 125 2.40 0.36 3.91
C ALA A 125 1.59 -0.76 3.25
N PHE A 126 2.10 -1.99 3.31
CA PHE A 126 1.43 -3.16 2.77
C PHE A 126 1.57 -4.36 3.70
N SER A 127 0.48 -5.10 3.90
CA SER A 127 0.52 -6.41 4.56
C SER A 127 1.25 -7.41 3.67
N GLU A 128 2.15 -8.19 4.24
CA GLU A 128 2.80 -9.29 3.54
C GLU A 128 1.82 -10.46 3.35
N PRO A 129 1.94 -11.23 2.25
CA PRO A 129 1.22 -12.49 2.14
C PRO A 129 1.65 -13.40 3.29
N GLY A 130 0.70 -13.79 4.15
CA GLY A 130 0.96 -14.82 5.15
C GLY A 130 1.50 -16.08 4.49
N ARG A 131 2.27 -16.90 5.23
CA ARG A 131 2.87 -18.17 4.75
C ARG A 131 1.86 -19.26 4.40
N HIS A 132 0.64 -18.92 3.98
CA HIS A 132 -0.24 -19.88 3.33
C HIS A 132 0.31 -20.16 1.93
N ARG A 133 0.46 -21.46 1.60
CA ARG A 133 0.87 -21.98 0.28
C ARG A 133 -0.09 -21.52 -0.82
N GLU A 134 -0.02 -20.27 -1.22
CA GLU A 134 -0.45 -19.85 -2.55
C GLU A 134 0.75 -20.05 -3.47
N ARG A 135 0.56 -20.91 -4.48
CA ARG A 135 1.54 -21.19 -5.53
C ARG A 135 2.02 -19.85 -6.09
N PRO A 136 3.34 -19.65 -6.33
CA PRO A 136 3.84 -18.37 -6.79
C PRO A 136 3.32 -18.12 -8.21
N GLU A 137 2.16 -17.51 -8.34
CA GLU A 137 1.76 -16.87 -9.58
C GLU A 137 2.69 -15.68 -9.77
N SER A 138 3.38 -15.68 -10.92
CA SER A 138 4.36 -14.69 -11.36
C SER A 138 3.85 -13.28 -11.09
N THR A 139 4.24 -12.75 -9.93
CA THR A 139 3.69 -11.49 -9.43
C THR A 139 4.61 -10.38 -9.94
N ASP A 140 4.07 -9.59 -10.85
CA ASP A 140 4.68 -8.44 -11.53
C ASP A 140 4.89 -7.24 -10.59
N TYR A 141 5.42 -7.51 -9.39
CA TYR A 141 5.79 -6.56 -8.34
C TYR A 141 7.29 -6.28 -8.38
N ALA A 142 7.90 -6.26 -9.57
CA ALA A 142 9.35 -6.16 -9.73
C ALA A 142 9.98 -4.91 -9.06
N PRO A 143 9.37 -3.71 -9.10
CA PRO A 143 9.94 -2.53 -8.44
C PRO A 143 9.91 -2.63 -6.91
N TYR A 144 8.82 -3.17 -6.37
CA TYR A 144 8.58 -3.27 -4.93
C TYR A 144 9.34 -4.43 -4.29
N ARG A 145 9.38 -5.61 -4.94
CA ARG A 145 10.23 -6.73 -4.52
C ARG A 145 11.69 -6.32 -4.52
N SER A 146 12.15 -5.55 -5.51
CA SER A 146 13.53 -5.05 -5.54
C SER A 146 13.84 -4.12 -4.35
N ARG A 147 12.94 -3.20 -3.99
CA ARG A 147 13.07 -2.34 -2.80
C ARG A 147 12.98 -3.13 -1.50
N ARG A 148 11.97 -3.99 -1.34
CA ARG A 148 11.80 -4.91 -0.21
C ARG A 148 13.01 -5.82 -0.02
N ASP A 149 13.51 -6.45 -1.09
CA ASP A 149 14.64 -7.38 -1.02
C ASP A 149 15.95 -6.62 -0.77
N SER A 150 16.07 -5.37 -1.22
CA SER A 150 17.21 -4.51 -0.89
C SER A 150 17.18 -4.03 0.56
N LEU A 151 16.01 -3.69 1.10
CA LEU A 151 15.82 -3.39 2.53
C LEU A 151 16.07 -4.65 3.36
N ARG A 152 15.43 -5.78 3.04
CA ARG A 152 15.65 -7.07 3.72
C ARG A 152 17.12 -7.53 3.70
N ARG A 153 17.84 -7.38 2.59
CA ARG A 153 19.27 -7.74 2.51
C ARG A 153 20.17 -6.84 3.34
N ARG A 154 19.80 -5.59 3.58
CA ARG A 154 20.56 -4.66 4.42
C ARG A 154 20.38 -4.91 5.92
N TYR A 155 19.27 -5.56 6.32
CA TYR A 155 18.91 -5.77 7.73
C TYR A 155 18.70 -7.22 8.13
N ALA A 156 18.89 -8.17 7.21
CA ALA A 156 19.10 -9.57 7.53
C ALA A 156 20.55 -9.75 8.01
N GLY A 157 20.75 -9.56 9.32
CA GLY A 157 21.88 -10.17 10.03
C GLY A 157 21.72 -11.68 10.05
#